data_AF-A0A101X3U3-F1
#
_entry.id   AF-A0A101X3U3-F1
#
_cell.length_a   1.000
_cell.length_b   1.000
_cell.length_c   1.000
_cell.angle_alpha   90.00
_cell.angle_beta   90.00
_cell.angle_gamma   90.00
#
_symmetry.space_group_name_H-M   'P 1'
#
loop_
_entity.id
_entity.type
_entity.pdbx_description
1 polymer ?
#
loop_
_entity_poly.entity_id
_entity_poly.type
_entity_poly.pdbx_seq_one_letter_code
_entity_poly.pdbx_strand_id
1 'polypeptide(L)'
;YRLGLAIILASSLAASLSPAPIALMAFSIAIGVGAAMIFGTNYAILASIYPQGELGRAIGINTLAVYTGLTSGPLIGGLLASIDWRYIFLVNAAPAALSLALSGDIPAGRYRERGYDAVGAALLASSLSLSVWGLTYDIYLTALGLALLALFAAYEINRAEPLIEPSIFRRFRFTAASVAAMLNYAATFAVTYVLSLYLHMRGIPPAYAGLLLLPQPLLMAIFAPISGRISDYVEPGLVSSMGMGTAAVALALMASMTASTPLWSLELELALLGLGFAFFISPNTYMIIGSVEPRHHGVASSVVAVVRLVGQSLSMAIAAYVLASTSDLLLGIRESLAVLAAISVAAAALSLARIRKPIVLKRR
;
A
#
# COMPACT_ATOMS: atom_id res chain seq x y z
N TYR A 1 11.67 -9.91 -13.08
CA TYR A 1 10.25 -10.26 -13.31
C TYR A 1 9.97 -11.76 -13.25
N ARG A 2 10.30 -12.58 -14.27
CA ARG A 2 9.97 -14.03 -14.31
C ARG A 2 10.45 -14.81 -13.07
N LEU A 3 11.67 -14.58 -12.61
CA LEU A 3 12.17 -15.21 -11.37
C LEU A 3 11.29 -14.89 -10.15
N GLY A 4 10.82 -13.65 -10.03
CA GLY A 4 9.91 -13.24 -8.95
C GLY A 4 8.57 -13.96 -9.01
N LEU A 5 8.00 -14.12 -10.21
CA LEU A 5 6.78 -14.91 -10.41
C LEU A 5 6.99 -16.39 -10.04
N ALA A 6 8.14 -16.98 -10.42
CA ALA A 6 8.47 -18.36 -10.09
C ALA A 6 8.60 -18.57 -8.57
N ILE A 7 9.23 -17.62 -7.88
CA ILE A 7 9.32 -17.62 -6.41
C ILE A 7 7.93 -17.53 -5.78
N ILE A 8 7.06 -16.61 -6.24
CA ILE A 8 5.68 -16.51 -5.73
C ILE A 8 4.91 -17.81 -5.96
N LEU A 9 4.98 -18.38 -7.17
CA LEU A 9 4.30 -19.63 -7.50
C LEU A 9 4.75 -20.76 -6.57
N ALA A 10 6.05 -21.04 -6.50
CA ALA A 10 6.60 -22.11 -5.69
C ALA A 10 6.30 -21.91 -4.20
N SER A 11 6.50 -20.69 -3.68
CA SER A 11 6.28 -20.37 -2.27
C SER A 11 4.81 -20.40 -1.89
N SER A 12 3.90 -20.01 -2.80
CA SER A 12 2.45 -20.07 -2.56
C SER A 12 1.94 -21.51 -2.51
N LEU A 13 2.44 -22.39 -3.39
CA LEU A 13 2.13 -23.82 -3.33
C LEU A 13 2.70 -24.47 -2.06
N ALA A 14 3.91 -24.09 -1.66
CA ALA A 14 4.50 -24.56 -0.41
C ALA A 14 3.71 -24.06 0.82
N ALA A 15 3.25 -22.80 0.80
CA ALA A 15 2.43 -22.22 1.86
C ALA A 15 1.07 -22.93 2.01
N SER A 16 0.42 -23.32 0.91
CA SER A 16 -0.84 -24.09 0.97
C SER A 16 -0.67 -25.48 1.58
N LEU A 17 0.54 -26.03 1.55
CA LEU A 17 0.89 -27.33 2.12
C LEU A 17 1.59 -27.20 3.49
N SER A 18 1.63 -26.00 4.06
CA SER A 18 2.44 -25.73 5.25
C SER A 18 1.97 -26.57 6.45
N PRO A 19 2.88 -27.31 7.11
CA PRO A 19 2.54 -28.13 8.26
C PRO A 19 2.55 -27.35 9.58
N ALA A 20 3.16 -26.16 9.63
CA ALA A 20 3.36 -25.41 10.86
C ALA A 20 3.38 -23.89 10.64
N PRO A 21 3.03 -23.06 11.65
CA PRO A 21 3.03 -21.61 11.53
C PRO A 21 4.38 -21.01 11.11
N ILE A 22 5.50 -21.52 11.64
CA ILE A 22 6.84 -21.04 11.30
C ILE A 22 7.16 -21.28 9.82
N ALA A 23 6.82 -22.46 9.29
CA ALA A 23 6.99 -22.76 7.87
C ALA A 23 6.12 -21.83 7.01
N LEU A 24 4.89 -21.52 7.44
CA LEU A 24 4.00 -20.58 6.76
C LEU A 24 4.59 -19.17 6.70
N MET A 25 5.20 -18.70 7.80
CA MET A 25 5.89 -17.41 7.84
C MET A 25 7.09 -17.39 6.88
N ALA A 26 7.90 -18.46 6.87
CA ALA A 26 9.05 -18.57 5.96
C ALA A 26 8.62 -18.50 4.49
N PHE A 27 7.57 -19.22 4.11
CA PHE A 27 7.02 -19.14 2.75
C PHE A 27 6.40 -17.78 2.46
N SER A 28 5.76 -17.12 3.43
CA SER A 28 5.23 -15.76 3.26
C SER A 28 6.34 -14.73 3.01
N ILE A 29 7.49 -14.87 3.69
CA ILE A 29 8.69 -14.06 3.42
C ILE A 29 9.15 -14.29 1.98
N ALA A 30 9.21 -15.55 1.53
CA ALA A 30 9.61 -15.88 0.16
C ALA A 30 8.63 -15.31 -0.90
N ILE A 31 7.31 -15.35 -0.65
CA ILE A 31 6.31 -14.66 -1.48
C ILE A 31 6.60 -13.16 -1.53
N GLY A 32 6.91 -12.54 -0.39
CA GLY A 32 7.29 -11.12 -0.30
C GLY A 32 8.53 -10.78 -1.14
N VAL A 33 9.57 -11.62 -1.10
CA VAL A 33 10.76 -11.48 -1.95
C VAL A 33 10.40 -11.54 -3.43
N GLY A 34 9.59 -12.53 -3.84
CA GLY A 34 9.14 -12.63 -5.23
C GLY A 34 8.30 -11.42 -5.67
N ALA A 35 7.43 -10.91 -4.79
CA ALA A 35 6.63 -9.71 -5.03
C ALA A 35 7.49 -8.46 -5.20
N ALA A 36 8.54 -8.29 -4.40
CA ALA A 36 9.49 -7.18 -4.53
C ALA A 36 10.16 -7.17 -5.92
N MET A 37 10.56 -8.34 -6.44
CA MET A 37 11.14 -8.45 -7.78
C MET A 37 10.15 -8.07 -8.90
N ILE A 38 8.85 -8.32 -8.70
CA ILE A 38 7.80 -7.93 -9.64
C ILE A 38 7.56 -6.42 -9.57
N PHE A 39 7.23 -5.89 -8.39
CA PHE A 39 6.90 -4.48 -8.22
C PHE A 39 8.06 -3.56 -8.60
N GLY A 40 9.30 -3.94 -8.30
CA GLY A 40 10.48 -3.17 -8.68
C GLY A 40 10.76 -3.13 -10.17
N THR A 41 10.28 -4.11 -10.96
CA THR A 41 10.56 -4.19 -12.40
C THR A 41 9.36 -3.84 -13.30
N ASN A 42 8.13 -3.88 -12.78
CA ASN A 42 6.91 -3.73 -13.57
C ASN A 42 6.84 -2.41 -14.37
N TYR A 43 6.99 -1.27 -13.70
CA TYR A 43 6.95 0.04 -14.38
C TYR A 43 8.11 0.25 -15.35
N ALA A 44 9.30 -0.26 -15.01
CA ALA A 44 10.47 -0.16 -15.89
C ALA A 44 10.27 -0.94 -17.19
N ILE A 45 9.67 -2.14 -17.12
CA ILE A 45 9.34 -2.94 -18.28
C ILE A 45 8.31 -2.21 -19.16
N LEU A 46 7.22 -1.70 -18.57
CA LEU A 46 6.20 -0.94 -19.30
C LEU A 46 6.79 0.28 -20.01
N ALA A 47 7.64 1.05 -19.32
CA ALA A 47 8.31 2.22 -19.89
C ALA A 47 9.33 1.88 -20.99
N SER A 48 9.86 0.65 -21.01
CA SER A 48 10.83 0.22 -22.02
C SER A 48 10.18 -0.28 -23.32
N ILE A 49 8.94 -0.75 -23.25
CA ILE A 49 8.20 -1.35 -24.38
C ILE A 49 7.28 -0.32 -25.04
N TYR A 50 6.60 0.51 -24.25
CA TYR A 50 5.60 1.44 -24.77
C TYR A 50 6.20 2.82 -25.08
N PRO A 51 5.90 3.40 -26.26
CA PRO A 51 6.28 4.78 -26.57
C PRO A 51 5.57 5.78 -25.62
N GLN A 52 6.12 6.99 -25.47
CA GLN A 52 5.63 7.98 -24.50
C GLN A 52 4.13 8.30 -24.62
N GLY A 53 3.56 8.28 -25.84
CA GLY A 53 2.13 8.50 -26.07
C GLY A 53 1.22 7.35 -25.64
N GLU A 54 1.74 6.13 -25.54
CA GLU A 54 0.97 4.94 -25.16
C GLU A 54 1.23 4.47 -23.72
N LEU A 55 2.31 4.96 -23.09
CA LEU A 55 2.72 4.56 -21.74
C LEU A 55 1.61 4.79 -20.70
N GLY A 56 0.87 5.90 -20.81
CA GLY A 56 -0.27 6.18 -19.93
C GLY A 56 -1.38 5.14 -20.04
N ARG A 57 -1.69 4.67 -21.26
CA ARG A 57 -2.67 3.61 -21.50
C ARG A 57 -2.23 2.29 -20.88
N ALA A 58 -0.96 1.92 -21.06
CA ALA A 58 -0.39 0.70 -20.49
C ALA A 58 -0.39 0.73 -18.95
N ILE A 59 0.00 1.86 -18.34
CA ILE A 59 -0.09 2.06 -16.88
C ILE A 59 -1.54 1.99 -16.40
N GLY A 60 -2.49 2.53 -17.18
CA GLY A 60 -3.92 2.45 -16.89
C GLY A 60 -4.44 1.02 -16.84
N ILE A 61 -4.08 0.18 -17.82
CA ILE A 61 -4.44 -1.25 -17.85
C ILE A 61 -3.82 -1.99 -16.65
N ASN A 62 -2.54 -1.73 -16.34
CA ASN A 62 -1.89 -2.31 -15.17
C ASN A 62 -2.60 -1.92 -13.86
N THR A 63 -3.02 -0.66 -13.74
CA THR A 63 -3.75 -0.15 -12.57
C THR A 63 -5.13 -0.79 -12.45
N LEU A 64 -5.83 -1.00 -13.57
CA LEU A 64 -7.10 -1.72 -13.61
C LEU A 64 -6.92 -3.15 -13.08
N ALA A 65 -5.89 -3.87 -13.54
CA ALA A 65 -5.60 -5.23 -13.05
C ALA A 65 -5.34 -5.27 -11.53
N VAL A 66 -4.60 -4.29 -11.00
CA VAL A 66 -4.36 -4.14 -9.56
C VAL A 66 -5.68 -3.93 -8.80
N TYR A 67 -6.55 -3.03 -9.26
CA TYR A 67 -7.83 -2.79 -8.61
C TYR A 67 -8.78 -3.98 -8.73
N THR A 68 -8.81 -4.69 -9.86
CA THR A 68 -9.57 -5.94 -9.99
C THR A 68 -9.10 -6.98 -8.97
N GLY A 69 -7.78 -7.13 -8.77
CA GLY A 69 -7.23 -8.00 -7.74
C GLY A 69 -7.63 -7.59 -6.33
N LEU A 70 -7.51 -6.29 -6.00
CA LEU A 70 -7.93 -5.76 -4.69
C LEU A 70 -9.42 -5.95 -4.42
N THR A 71 -10.28 -5.71 -5.42
CA THR A 71 -11.74 -5.87 -5.27
C THR A 71 -12.15 -7.33 -5.19
N SER A 72 -11.56 -8.22 -5.99
CA SER A 72 -11.91 -9.64 -5.96
C SER A 72 -11.32 -10.39 -4.75
N GLY A 73 -10.26 -9.85 -4.13
CA GLY A 73 -9.54 -10.47 -3.02
C GLY A 73 -10.42 -10.90 -1.85
N PRO A 74 -11.19 -10.01 -1.19
CA PRO A 74 -12.04 -10.39 -0.07
C PRO A 74 -13.10 -11.43 -0.42
N LEU A 75 -13.72 -11.33 -1.61
CA LEU A 75 -14.74 -12.27 -2.06
C LEU A 75 -14.15 -13.67 -2.31
N ILE A 76 -13.09 -13.76 -3.12
CA ILE A 76 -12.45 -15.04 -3.44
C ILE A 76 -11.84 -15.63 -2.17
N GLY A 77 -11.17 -14.81 -1.35
CA GLY A 77 -10.58 -15.21 -0.09
C GLY A 77 -11.62 -15.76 0.90
N GLY A 78 -12.76 -15.08 1.06
CA GLY A 78 -13.85 -15.53 1.92
C GLY A 78 -14.49 -16.84 1.46
N LEU A 79 -14.68 -17.02 0.15
CA LEU A 79 -15.18 -18.28 -0.43
C LEU A 79 -14.20 -19.43 -0.20
N LEU A 80 -12.91 -19.23 -0.48
CA LEU A 80 -11.91 -20.28 -0.30
C LEU A 80 -11.69 -20.62 1.17
N ALA A 81 -11.67 -19.62 2.05
CA ALA A 81 -11.59 -19.80 3.50
C ALA A 81 -12.76 -20.59 4.08
N SER A 82 -13.94 -20.56 3.43
CA SER A 82 -15.10 -21.37 3.84
C SER A 82 -14.93 -22.87 3.57
N ILE A 83 -14.02 -23.24 2.66
CA ILE A 83 -13.68 -24.64 2.34
C ILE A 83 -12.44 -25.06 3.16
N ASP A 84 -11.32 -24.38 2.94
CA ASP A 84 -10.07 -24.54 3.69
C ASP A 84 -9.21 -23.28 3.47
N TRP A 85 -8.71 -22.69 4.56
CA TRP A 85 -7.87 -21.49 4.52
C TRP A 85 -6.59 -21.68 3.69
N ARG A 86 -6.10 -22.92 3.53
CA ARG A 86 -4.91 -23.23 2.72
C ARG A 86 -5.08 -22.84 1.26
N TYR A 87 -6.30 -22.86 0.75
CA TYR A 87 -6.59 -22.48 -0.64
C TYR A 87 -6.39 -20.98 -0.91
N ILE A 88 -6.35 -20.13 0.12
CA ILE A 88 -6.07 -18.69 -0.04
C ILE A 88 -4.71 -18.47 -0.73
N PHE A 89 -3.72 -19.33 -0.47
CA PHE A 89 -2.41 -19.22 -1.12
C PHE A 89 -2.46 -19.58 -2.61
N LEU A 90 -3.40 -20.42 -3.06
CA LEU A 90 -3.56 -20.73 -4.48
C LEU A 90 -4.03 -19.53 -5.29
N VAL A 91 -4.69 -18.55 -4.67
CA VAL A 91 -5.06 -17.28 -5.31
C VAL A 91 -3.83 -16.49 -5.75
N ASN A 92 -2.69 -16.64 -5.07
CA ASN A 92 -1.43 -16.05 -5.51
C ASN A 92 -0.73 -16.93 -6.56
N ALA A 93 -0.82 -18.26 -6.40
CA ALA A 93 -0.19 -19.23 -7.29
C ALA A 93 -0.77 -19.18 -8.71
N ALA A 94 -2.10 -19.18 -8.86
CA ALA A 94 -2.75 -19.29 -10.17
C ALA A 94 -2.44 -18.10 -11.11
N PRO A 95 -2.56 -16.82 -10.68
CA PRO A 95 -2.15 -15.67 -11.50
C PRO A 95 -0.64 -15.63 -11.75
N ALA A 96 0.20 -16.10 -10.82
CA ALA A 96 1.64 -16.17 -11.02
C ALA A 96 2.01 -17.20 -12.10
N ALA A 97 1.39 -18.39 -12.07
CA ALA A 97 1.55 -19.41 -13.11
C ALA A 97 1.07 -18.92 -14.48
N LEU A 98 -0.12 -18.30 -14.53
CA LEU A 98 -0.66 -17.74 -15.77
C LEU A 98 0.25 -16.64 -16.32
N SER A 99 0.73 -15.73 -15.46
CA SER A 99 1.65 -14.67 -15.86
C SER A 99 2.98 -15.21 -16.35
N LEU A 100 3.51 -16.29 -15.75
CA LEU A 100 4.72 -16.95 -16.24
C LEU A 100 4.51 -17.53 -17.63
N ALA A 101 3.42 -18.28 -17.83
CA ALA A 101 3.07 -18.88 -19.12
C ALA A 101 2.88 -17.83 -20.22
N LEU A 102 2.28 -16.68 -19.88
CA LEU A 102 2.01 -15.59 -20.82
C LEU A 102 3.15 -14.58 -20.95
N SER A 103 4.17 -14.63 -20.09
CA SER A 103 5.13 -13.52 -19.97
C SER A 103 5.90 -13.22 -21.26
N GLY A 104 6.02 -14.18 -22.20
CA GLY A 104 6.69 -14.00 -23.50
C GLY A 104 8.11 -13.45 -23.34
N ASP A 105 8.84 -13.23 -24.43
CA ASP A 105 10.19 -12.67 -24.34
C ASP A 105 10.15 -11.19 -23.94
N ILE A 106 10.57 -10.92 -22.70
CA ILE A 106 10.70 -9.57 -22.16
C ILE A 106 12.02 -9.00 -22.69
N PRO A 107 12.01 -7.90 -23.47
CA PRO A 107 13.23 -7.32 -24.01
C PRO A 107 14.24 -7.03 -22.90
N ALA A 108 15.51 -7.37 -23.15
CA ALA A 108 16.58 -6.98 -22.24
C ALA A 108 16.62 -5.45 -22.18
N GLY A 109 16.39 -4.89 -20.99
CA GLY A 109 16.51 -3.45 -20.76
C GLY A 109 17.94 -3.00 -21.06
N ARG A 110 18.10 -1.73 -21.47
CA ARG A 110 19.44 -1.12 -21.61
C ARG A 110 20.11 -1.09 -20.24
N TYR A 111 21.04 -2.03 -20.01
CA TYR A 111 21.86 -2.07 -18.80
C TYR A 111 22.78 -0.84 -18.84
N ARG A 112 22.52 0.12 -17.95
CA ARG A 112 23.52 1.16 -17.68
C ARG A 112 24.44 0.54 -16.64
N GLU A 113 25.72 0.39 -16.97
CA GLU A 113 26.75 -0.02 -16.00
C GLU A 113 26.81 1.05 -14.89
N ARG A 114 25.99 0.87 -13.87
CA ARG A 114 26.09 1.54 -12.60
C ARG A 114 26.52 0.51 -11.57
N GLY A 115 27.40 0.90 -10.67
CA GLY A 115 27.77 0.02 -9.56
C GLY A 115 26.52 -0.33 -8.75
N TYR A 116 26.32 -1.61 -8.46
CA TYR A 116 25.26 -2.02 -7.55
C TYR A 116 25.62 -1.61 -6.12
N ASP A 117 24.85 -0.70 -5.52
CA ASP A 117 25.05 -0.27 -4.14
C ASP A 117 24.46 -1.29 -3.15
N ALA A 118 25.15 -2.41 -2.98
CA ALA A 118 24.77 -3.47 -2.06
C ALA A 118 24.66 -2.98 -0.61
N VAL A 119 25.53 -2.05 -0.21
CA VAL A 119 25.58 -1.52 1.16
C VAL A 119 24.39 -0.61 1.40
N GLY A 120 24.10 0.32 0.49
CA GLY A 120 22.92 1.19 0.57
C GLY A 120 21.62 0.38 0.59
N ALA A 121 21.51 -0.63 -0.28
CA ALA A 121 20.37 -1.54 -0.31
C ALA A 121 20.20 -2.33 1.00
N ALA A 122 21.30 -2.86 1.56
CA ALA A 122 21.28 -3.60 2.83
C ALA A 122 20.91 -2.72 4.02
N LEU A 123 21.45 -1.49 4.09
CA LEU A 123 21.12 -0.51 5.12
C LEU A 123 19.64 -0.14 5.05
N LEU A 124 19.14 0.19 3.85
CA LEU A 124 17.73 0.54 3.67
C LEU A 124 16.81 -0.62 4.04
N ALA A 125 17.08 -1.83 3.52
CA ALA A 125 16.28 -3.01 3.83
C ALA A 125 16.26 -3.31 5.34
N SER A 126 17.44 -3.34 5.98
CA SER A 126 17.55 -3.62 7.41
C SER A 126 16.87 -2.54 8.25
N SER A 127 17.01 -1.26 7.88
CA SER A 127 16.39 -0.14 8.58
C SER A 127 14.86 -0.26 8.59
N LEU A 128 14.25 -0.53 7.43
CA LEU A 128 12.81 -0.63 7.29
C LEU A 128 12.28 -1.88 7.99
N SER A 129 12.94 -3.03 7.81
CA SER A 129 12.56 -4.29 8.45
C SER A 129 12.60 -4.19 9.98
N LEU A 130 13.68 -3.66 10.56
CA LEU A 130 13.82 -3.50 12.01
C LEU A 130 12.87 -2.44 12.58
N SER A 131 12.66 -1.33 11.86
CA SER A 131 11.71 -0.29 12.30
C SER A 131 10.29 -0.83 12.40
N VAL A 132 9.84 -1.58 11.39
CA VAL A 132 8.49 -2.17 11.38
C VAL A 132 8.39 -3.30 12.40
N TRP A 133 9.37 -4.21 12.44
CA TRP A 133 9.33 -5.35 13.33
C TRP A 133 9.42 -4.93 14.80
N GLY A 134 10.29 -3.96 15.10
CA GLY A 134 10.42 -3.40 16.44
C GLY A 134 9.13 -2.77 16.96
N LEU A 135 8.33 -2.12 16.11
CA LEU A 135 7.08 -1.50 16.56
C LEU A 135 6.08 -2.50 17.16
N THR A 136 6.16 -3.77 16.75
CA THR A 136 5.29 -4.82 17.27
C THR A 136 5.85 -5.48 18.54
N TYR A 137 7.17 -5.55 18.70
CA TYR A 137 7.80 -6.39 19.73
C TYR A 137 8.71 -5.65 20.70
N ASP A 138 9.49 -4.68 20.22
CA ASP A 138 10.53 -4.02 21.01
C ASP A 138 10.88 -2.62 20.46
N ILE A 139 10.67 -1.60 21.30
CA ILE A 139 11.03 -0.21 21.00
C ILE A 139 12.53 -0.03 20.71
N TYR A 140 13.41 -0.85 21.29
CA TYR A 140 14.85 -0.80 21.03
C TYR A 140 15.19 -1.24 19.60
N LEU A 141 14.47 -2.24 19.07
CA LEU A 141 14.60 -2.64 17.66
C LEU A 141 14.09 -1.53 16.73
N THR A 142 13.01 -0.85 17.12
CA THR A 142 12.53 0.34 16.39
C THR A 142 13.60 1.43 16.36
N ALA A 143 14.21 1.73 17.52
CA ALA A 143 15.27 2.72 17.64
C ALA A 143 16.49 2.35 16.78
N LEU A 144 16.88 1.07 16.77
CA LEU A 144 17.96 0.56 15.90
C LEU A 144 17.60 0.71 14.42
N GLY A 145 16.38 0.39 14.02
CA GLY A 145 15.89 0.57 12.65
C GLY A 145 15.96 2.04 12.20
N LEU A 146 15.53 2.97 13.06
CA LEU A 146 15.62 4.41 12.81
C LEU A 146 17.08 4.90 12.77
N ALA A 147 17.96 4.37 13.62
CA ALA A 147 19.38 4.67 13.59
C ALA A 147 20.04 4.20 12.27
N LEU A 148 19.67 3.01 11.78
CA LEU A 148 20.12 2.51 10.48
C LEU A 148 19.56 3.33 9.32
N LEU A 149 18.35 3.86 9.43
CA LEU A 149 17.79 4.77 8.42
C LEU A 149 18.56 6.10 8.38
N ALA A 150 18.93 6.65 9.56
CA ALA A 150 19.77 7.83 9.64
C ALA A 150 21.18 7.56 9.07
N LEU A 151 21.74 6.38 9.34
CA LEU A 151 23.02 5.94 8.78
C LEU A 151 22.93 5.80 7.24
N PHE A 152 21.86 5.20 6.72
CA PHE A 152 21.59 5.13 5.28
C PHE A 152 21.54 6.52 4.66
N ALA A 153 20.82 7.46 5.27
CA ALA A 153 20.74 8.84 4.77
C ALA A 153 22.12 9.52 4.76
N ALA A 154 22.93 9.36 5.82
CA ALA A 154 24.28 9.89 5.88
C ALA A 154 25.23 9.24 4.85
N TYR A 155 25.06 7.94 4.60
CA TYR A 155 25.80 7.18 3.61
C TYR A 155 25.48 7.65 2.18
N GLU A 156 24.20 7.85 1.86
CA GLU A 156 23.74 8.29 0.52
C GLU A 156 24.15 9.72 0.16
N ILE A 157 24.20 10.64 1.14
CA ILE A 157 24.53 12.06 0.89
C ILE A 157 25.91 12.25 0.25
N ASN A 158 26.86 11.36 0.55
CA ASN A 158 28.25 11.48 0.10
C ASN A 158 28.58 10.57 -1.10
N ARG A 159 27.61 9.82 -1.64
CA ARG A 159 27.84 8.92 -2.77
C ARG A 159 27.73 9.67 -4.10
N ALA A 160 28.61 9.33 -5.04
CA ALA A 160 28.58 9.87 -6.40
C ALA A 160 27.38 9.34 -7.20
N GLU A 161 26.94 8.11 -6.93
CA GLU A 161 25.77 7.47 -7.52
C GLU A 161 24.83 6.95 -6.42
N PRO A 162 24.08 7.84 -5.74
CA PRO A 162 23.16 7.45 -4.68
C PRO A 162 22.04 6.54 -5.20
N LEU A 163 21.61 5.56 -4.40
CA LEU A 163 20.44 4.73 -4.67
C LEU A 163 19.17 5.59 -4.76
N ILE A 164 19.05 6.58 -3.87
CA ILE A 164 17.95 7.55 -3.89
C ILE A 164 18.55 8.94 -3.76
N GLU A 165 18.49 9.72 -4.84
CA GLU A 165 19.09 11.05 -4.86
C GLU A 165 18.49 11.96 -3.76
N PRO A 166 19.26 12.34 -2.72
CA PRO A 166 18.72 13.06 -1.56
C PRO A 166 18.15 14.45 -1.92
N SER A 167 18.61 15.01 -3.06
CA SER A 167 18.15 16.28 -3.61
C SER A 167 16.63 16.31 -3.84
N ILE A 168 16.02 15.16 -4.14
CA ILE A 168 14.59 15.03 -4.41
C ILE A 168 13.77 15.34 -3.13
N PHE A 169 14.24 14.89 -1.97
CA PHE A 169 13.58 15.13 -0.68
C PHE A 169 13.73 16.57 -0.16
N ARG A 170 14.58 17.39 -0.77
CA ARG A 170 14.66 18.82 -0.44
C ARG A 170 13.44 19.58 -0.94
N ARG A 171 12.69 19.02 -1.90
CA ARG A 171 11.45 19.62 -2.41
C ARG A 171 10.31 19.33 -1.45
N PHE A 172 9.87 20.36 -0.72
CA PHE A 172 8.78 20.25 0.26
C PHE A 172 7.53 19.54 -0.30
N ARG A 173 7.11 19.85 -1.54
CA ARG A 173 5.94 19.19 -2.17
C ARG A 173 6.13 17.68 -2.32
N PHE A 174 7.30 17.23 -2.77
CA PHE A 174 7.62 15.81 -2.93
C PHE A 174 7.62 15.08 -1.59
N THR A 175 8.36 15.62 -0.62
CA THR A 175 8.53 14.99 0.70
C THR A 175 7.21 14.95 1.45
N ALA A 176 6.49 16.07 1.47
CA ALA A 176 5.19 16.10 2.11
C ALA A 176 4.23 15.12 1.42
N ALA A 177 4.08 15.14 0.08
CA ALA A 177 3.24 14.20 -0.66
C ALA A 177 3.57 12.73 -0.38
N SER A 178 4.86 12.40 -0.27
CA SER A 178 5.34 11.07 0.12
C SER A 178 4.93 10.73 1.56
N VAL A 179 5.09 11.65 2.51
CA VAL A 179 4.69 11.41 3.91
C VAL A 179 3.17 11.26 4.07
N ALA A 180 2.32 12.05 3.38
CA ALA A 180 0.87 11.76 3.46
C ALA A 180 0.52 10.43 2.82
N ALA A 181 1.19 10.03 1.73
CA ALA A 181 0.94 8.71 1.16
C ALA A 181 1.24 7.62 2.20
N MET A 182 2.39 7.71 2.88
CA MET A 182 2.76 6.79 3.95
C MET A 182 1.68 6.72 5.03
N LEU A 183 1.24 7.88 5.53
CA LEU A 183 0.26 7.97 6.59
C LEU A 183 -1.14 7.51 6.14
N ASN A 184 -1.55 7.77 4.90
CA ASN A 184 -2.81 7.27 4.36
C ASN A 184 -2.82 5.73 4.29
N TYR A 185 -1.74 5.11 3.80
CA TYR A 185 -1.61 3.66 3.84
C TYR A 185 -1.54 3.13 5.27
N ALA A 186 -0.88 3.86 6.18
CA ALA A 186 -0.85 3.54 7.61
C ALA A 186 -2.23 3.61 8.28
N ALA A 187 -3.11 4.51 7.83
CA ALA A 187 -4.46 4.67 8.37
C ALA A 187 -5.47 3.63 7.83
N THR A 188 -5.24 3.06 6.65
CA THR A 188 -6.32 2.35 5.93
C THR A 188 -6.08 0.87 5.71
N PHE A 189 -4.82 0.41 5.73
CA PHE A 189 -4.52 -0.96 5.31
C PHE A 189 -5.00 -2.04 6.30
N ALA A 190 -4.88 -1.80 7.61
CA ALA A 190 -5.31 -2.76 8.63
C ALA A 190 -6.83 -2.84 8.81
N VAL A 191 -7.63 -1.98 8.17
CA VAL A 191 -9.09 -1.95 8.32
C VAL A 191 -9.70 -3.29 7.93
N THR A 192 -9.32 -3.86 6.79
CA THR A 192 -9.85 -5.15 6.35
C THR A 192 -9.53 -6.26 7.35
N TYR A 193 -8.35 -6.26 7.95
CA TYR A 193 -7.95 -7.23 8.97
C TYR A 193 -8.80 -7.08 10.24
N VAL A 194 -8.87 -5.86 10.79
CA VAL A 194 -9.61 -5.54 12.02
C VAL A 194 -11.11 -5.85 11.85
N LEU A 195 -11.70 -5.49 10.71
CA LEU A 195 -13.09 -5.81 10.41
C LEU A 195 -13.34 -7.30 10.17
N SER A 196 -12.39 -8.02 9.59
CA SER A 196 -12.51 -9.48 9.45
C SER A 196 -12.59 -10.16 10.82
N LEU A 197 -11.82 -9.69 11.81
CA LEU A 197 -11.92 -10.16 13.19
C LEU A 197 -13.27 -9.83 13.83
N TYR A 198 -13.77 -8.60 13.63
CA TYR A 198 -15.09 -8.19 14.11
C TYR A 198 -16.21 -9.10 13.54
N LEU A 199 -16.20 -9.33 12.23
CA LEU A 199 -17.19 -10.17 11.55
C LEU A 199 -17.10 -11.63 12.00
N HIS A 200 -15.88 -12.14 12.20
CA HIS A 200 -15.66 -13.47 12.76
C HIS A 200 -16.22 -13.60 14.18
N MET A 201 -15.93 -12.63 15.06
CA MET A 201 -16.49 -12.57 16.43
C MET A 201 -18.02 -12.51 16.41
N ARG A 202 -18.61 -11.83 15.43
CA ARG A 202 -20.06 -11.77 15.21
C ARG A 202 -20.69 -13.06 14.66
N GLY A 203 -19.89 -14.10 14.41
CA GLY A 203 -20.34 -15.38 13.85
C GLY A 203 -20.72 -15.30 12.37
N ILE A 204 -20.25 -14.29 11.66
CA ILE A 204 -20.53 -14.11 10.24
C ILE A 204 -19.71 -15.12 9.41
N PRO A 205 -20.34 -15.90 8.52
CA PRO A 205 -19.62 -16.85 7.67
C PRO A 205 -18.56 -16.16 6.78
N PRO A 206 -17.37 -16.77 6.56
CA PRO A 206 -16.28 -16.16 5.80
C PRO A 206 -16.67 -15.67 4.39
N ALA A 207 -17.50 -16.44 3.67
CA ALA A 207 -18.00 -16.05 2.36
C ALA A 207 -18.83 -14.76 2.39
N TYR A 208 -19.68 -14.60 3.41
CA TYR A 208 -20.49 -13.40 3.59
C TYR A 208 -19.65 -12.22 4.10
N ALA A 209 -18.68 -12.47 4.99
CA ALA A 209 -17.72 -11.44 5.40
C ALA A 209 -16.93 -10.88 4.21
N GLY A 210 -16.52 -11.76 3.27
CA GLY A 210 -15.88 -11.35 2.03
C GLY A 210 -16.73 -10.38 1.20
N LEU A 211 -18.04 -10.60 1.11
CA LEU A 211 -18.99 -9.70 0.43
C LEU A 211 -19.12 -8.36 1.15
N LEU A 212 -19.24 -8.36 2.48
CA LEU A 212 -19.37 -7.14 3.29
C LEU A 212 -18.14 -6.22 3.18
N LEU A 213 -16.96 -6.77 2.88
CA LEU A 213 -15.71 -6.02 2.73
C LEU A 213 -15.50 -5.45 1.32
N LEU A 214 -16.32 -5.84 0.35
CA LEU A 214 -16.21 -5.38 -1.05
C LEU A 214 -16.44 -3.90 -1.31
N PRO A 215 -17.30 -3.17 -0.57
CA PRO A 215 -17.60 -1.77 -0.90
C PRO A 215 -16.35 -0.89 -0.99
N GLN A 216 -15.39 -1.05 -0.07
CA GLN A 216 -14.16 -0.25 -0.05
C GLN A 216 -13.37 -0.32 -1.37
N PRO A 217 -12.85 -1.50 -1.81
CA PRO A 217 -12.08 -1.58 -3.05
C PRO A 217 -12.93 -1.30 -4.31
N LEU A 218 -14.24 -1.57 -4.28
CA LEU A 218 -15.14 -1.25 -5.39
C LEU A 218 -15.24 0.26 -5.62
N LEU A 219 -15.48 1.03 -4.55
CA LEU A 219 -15.55 2.48 -4.63
C LEU A 219 -14.18 3.08 -5.00
N MET A 220 -13.08 2.50 -4.53
CA MET A 220 -11.73 2.86 -4.96
C MET A 220 -11.56 2.73 -6.48
N ALA A 221 -11.95 1.58 -7.04
CA ALA A 221 -11.82 1.30 -8.47
C ALA A 221 -12.67 2.25 -9.34
N ILE A 222 -13.91 2.54 -8.92
CA ILE A 222 -14.85 3.39 -9.65
C ILE A 222 -14.40 4.86 -9.62
N PHE A 223 -13.98 5.36 -8.45
CA PHE A 223 -13.73 6.79 -8.25
C PHE A 223 -12.28 7.22 -8.47
N ALA A 224 -11.30 6.31 -8.53
CA ALA A 224 -9.91 6.67 -8.78
C ALA A 224 -9.69 7.42 -10.11
N PRO A 225 -10.30 7.02 -11.25
CA PRO A 225 -10.20 7.77 -12.50
C PRO A 225 -10.89 9.14 -12.43
N ILE A 226 -12.02 9.22 -11.73
CA ILE A 226 -12.79 10.46 -11.54
C ILE A 226 -11.97 11.46 -10.73
N SER A 227 -11.36 11.01 -9.64
CA SER A 227 -10.46 11.82 -8.81
C SER A 227 -9.27 12.36 -9.62
N GLY A 228 -8.67 11.53 -10.47
CA GLY A 228 -7.60 11.97 -11.37
C GLY A 228 -8.03 13.12 -12.27
N ARG A 229 -9.19 13.00 -12.94
CA ARG A 229 -9.74 14.07 -13.79
C ARG A 229 -10.06 15.35 -13.01
N ILE A 230 -10.59 15.24 -11.79
CA ILE A 230 -10.86 16.41 -10.95
C ILE A 230 -9.56 17.15 -10.62
N SER A 231 -8.46 16.42 -10.40
CA SER A 231 -7.15 17.01 -10.10
C SER A 231 -6.48 17.77 -11.25
N ASP A 232 -6.99 17.61 -12.49
CA ASP A 232 -6.53 18.42 -13.63
C ASP A 232 -7.06 19.87 -13.55
N TYR A 233 -8.19 20.07 -12.85
CA TYR A 233 -8.89 21.36 -12.74
C TYR A 233 -8.83 21.98 -11.34
N VAL A 234 -8.74 21.14 -10.31
CA VAL A 234 -8.67 21.53 -8.89
C VAL A 234 -7.28 21.24 -8.35
N GLU A 235 -6.79 22.09 -7.44
CA GLU A 235 -5.47 21.90 -6.82
C GLU A 235 -5.37 20.48 -6.18
N PRO A 236 -4.42 19.63 -6.61
CA PRO A 236 -4.37 18.23 -6.18
C PRO A 236 -4.22 18.02 -4.67
N GLY A 237 -3.58 18.95 -3.96
CA GLY A 237 -3.45 18.94 -2.50
C GLY A 237 -4.79 19.16 -1.80
N LEU A 238 -5.66 20.03 -2.33
CA LEU A 238 -7.03 20.21 -1.81
C LEU A 238 -7.85 18.93 -1.97
N VAL A 239 -7.86 18.35 -3.19
CA VAL A 239 -8.60 17.11 -3.48
C VAL A 239 -8.10 15.97 -2.58
N SER A 240 -6.77 15.84 -2.46
CA SER A 240 -6.15 14.82 -1.60
C SER A 240 -6.56 15.00 -0.14
N SER A 241 -6.54 16.23 0.36
CA SER A 241 -6.89 16.54 1.75
C SER A 241 -8.34 16.24 2.07
N MET A 242 -9.26 16.55 1.15
CA MET A 242 -10.67 16.17 1.28
C MET A 242 -10.83 14.66 1.33
N GLY A 243 -10.14 13.92 0.46
CA GLY A 243 -10.12 12.46 0.49
C GLY A 243 -9.66 11.89 1.84
N MET A 244 -8.59 12.45 2.41
CA MET A 244 -8.09 12.07 3.74
C MET A 244 -9.06 12.40 4.86
N GLY A 245 -9.73 13.56 4.79
CA GLY A 245 -10.77 13.95 5.73
C GLY A 245 -11.95 12.99 5.69
N THR A 246 -12.41 12.62 4.50
CA THR A 246 -13.47 11.62 4.31
C THR A 246 -13.07 10.25 4.87
N ALA A 247 -11.83 9.80 4.64
CA ALA A 247 -11.32 8.57 5.22
C ALA A 247 -11.25 8.64 6.76
N ALA A 248 -10.85 9.78 7.33
CA ALA A 248 -10.82 9.98 8.78
C ALA A 248 -12.22 9.88 9.41
N VAL A 249 -13.23 10.48 8.76
CA VAL A 249 -14.63 10.38 9.20
C VAL A 249 -15.11 8.93 9.14
N ALA A 250 -14.85 8.21 8.04
CA ALA A 250 -15.22 6.80 7.93
C ALA A 250 -14.60 5.94 9.04
N LEU A 251 -13.31 6.12 9.31
CA LEU A 251 -12.60 5.40 10.38
C LEU A 251 -13.13 5.75 11.77
N ALA A 252 -13.46 7.03 12.02
CA ALA A 252 -14.04 7.45 13.29
C ALA A 252 -15.45 6.88 13.52
N LEU A 253 -16.27 6.80 12.46
CA LEU A 253 -17.58 6.13 12.51
C LEU A 253 -17.40 4.64 12.84
N MET A 254 -16.50 3.94 12.16
CA MET A 254 -16.19 2.54 12.46
C MET A 254 -15.69 2.37 13.91
N ALA A 255 -14.86 3.27 14.43
CA ALA A 255 -14.37 3.20 15.82
C ALA A 255 -15.50 3.27 16.87
N SER A 256 -16.67 3.82 16.49
CA SER A 256 -17.86 3.87 17.33
C SER A 256 -18.72 2.59 17.29
N MET A 257 -18.29 1.56 16.55
CA MET A 257 -19.05 0.31 16.41
C MET A 257 -19.28 -0.40 17.75
N THR A 258 -20.37 -1.17 17.79
CA THR A 258 -20.81 -1.98 18.92
C THR A 258 -21.02 -3.42 18.46
N ALA A 259 -21.19 -4.37 19.38
CA ALA A 259 -21.45 -5.77 19.05
C ALA A 259 -22.74 -5.97 18.20
N SER A 260 -23.66 -5.01 18.24
CA SER A 260 -24.94 -5.04 17.52
C SER A 260 -25.01 -4.06 16.34
N THR A 261 -23.88 -3.46 15.94
CA THR A 261 -23.88 -2.52 14.81
C THR A 261 -24.45 -3.19 13.55
N PRO A 262 -25.44 -2.56 12.88
CA PRO A 262 -26.02 -3.10 11.67
C PRO A 262 -25.00 -3.25 10.54
N LEU A 263 -25.05 -4.36 9.79
CA LEU A 263 -24.07 -4.63 8.74
C LEU A 263 -24.11 -3.61 7.60
N TRP A 264 -25.29 -3.08 7.29
CA TRP A 264 -25.45 -2.05 6.25
C TRP A 264 -24.71 -0.75 6.61
N SER A 265 -24.59 -0.40 7.91
CA SER A 265 -23.85 0.81 8.29
C SER A 265 -22.35 0.62 8.04
N LEU A 266 -21.84 -0.58 8.33
CA LEU A 266 -20.46 -0.94 8.05
C LEU A 266 -20.13 -0.91 6.55
N GLU A 267 -21.05 -1.37 5.69
CA GLU A 267 -20.90 -1.28 4.24
C GLU A 267 -20.83 0.18 3.75
N LEU A 268 -21.67 1.07 4.31
CA LEU A 268 -21.64 2.50 4.00
C LEU A 268 -20.34 3.16 4.47
N GLU A 269 -19.86 2.81 5.67
CA GLU A 269 -18.59 3.29 6.21
C GLU A 269 -17.41 2.82 5.34
N LEU A 270 -17.42 1.57 4.87
CA LEU A 270 -16.42 1.03 3.94
C LEU A 270 -16.47 1.71 2.57
N ALA A 271 -17.68 1.98 2.05
CA ALA A 271 -17.85 2.74 0.83
C ALA A 271 -17.29 4.17 0.97
N LEU A 272 -17.56 4.82 2.11
CA LEU A 272 -17.03 6.15 2.43
C LEU A 272 -15.50 6.15 2.54
N LEU A 273 -14.92 5.12 3.17
CA LEU A 273 -13.48 4.92 3.24
C LEU A 273 -12.87 4.73 1.84
N GLY A 274 -13.50 3.91 1.00
CA GLY A 274 -13.09 3.68 -0.38
C GLY A 274 -13.11 4.95 -1.23
N LEU A 275 -14.15 5.78 -1.07
CA LEU A 275 -14.22 7.12 -1.67
C LEU A 275 -13.07 8.02 -1.19
N GLY A 276 -12.87 8.13 0.13
CA GLY A 276 -11.79 8.94 0.69
C GLY A 276 -10.41 8.54 0.14
N PHE A 277 -10.16 7.22 0.07
CA PHE A 277 -8.94 6.66 -0.49
C PHE A 277 -8.76 6.98 -1.98
N ALA A 278 -9.83 6.84 -2.79
CA ALA A 278 -9.81 7.17 -4.21
C ALA A 278 -9.44 8.63 -4.47
N PHE A 279 -10.04 9.55 -3.70
CA PHE A 279 -9.81 10.99 -3.80
C PHE A 279 -8.44 11.44 -3.28
N PHE A 280 -7.76 10.58 -2.53
CA PHE A 280 -6.41 10.83 -2.04
C PHE A 280 -5.32 10.32 -2.98
N ILE A 281 -5.37 9.03 -3.36
CA ILE A 281 -4.23 8.35 -4.01
C ILE A 281 -3.91 8.95 -5.37
N SER A 282 -4.93 9.18 -6.20
CA SER A 282 -4.75 9.63 -7.59
C SER A 282 -4.10 11.03 -7.66
N PRO A 283 -4.64 12.07 -6.97
CA PRO A 283 -4.06 13.40 -7.01
C PRO A 283 -2.73 13.49 -6.26
N ASN A 284 -2.55 12.72 -5.18
CA ASN A 284 -1.28 12.70 -4.44
C ASN A 284 -0.15 12.07 -5.25
N THR A 285 -0.42 10.97 -5.97
CA THR A 285 0.58 10.35 -6.85
C THR A 285 0.98 11.28 -7.99
N TYR A 286 0.02 11.99 -8.58
CA TYR A 286 0.28 13.03 -9.56
C TYR A 286 1.22 14.12 -9.02
N MET A 287 1.00 14.58 -7.78
CA MET A 287 1.90 15.54 -7.14
C MET A 287 3.32 15.02 -6.93
N ILE A 288 3.48 13.76 -6.51
CA ILE A 288 4.81 13.17 -6.28
C ILE A 288 5.60 13.12 -7.59
N ILE A 289 5.01 12.53 -8.63
CA ILE A 289 5.67 12.38 -9.93
C ILE A 289 5.90 13.75 -10.58
N GLY A 290 4.90 14.65 -10.53
CA GLY A 290 5.01 16.00 -11.08
C GLY A 290 5.95 16.94 -10.31
N SER A 291 6.43 16.56 -9.13
CA SER A 291 7.39 17.36 -8.34
C SER A 291 8.85 17.12 -8.73
N VAL A 292 9.13 16.15 -9.60
CA VAL A 292 10.48 15.77 -10.02
C VAL A 292 10.67 15.90 -11.52
N GLU A 293 11.92 16.01 -11.96
CA GLU A 293 12.26 16.03 -13.38
C GLU A 293 12.08 14.63 -14.01
N PRO A 294 11.83 14.53 -15.34
CA PRO A 294 11.59 13.25 -16.02
C PRO A 294 12.67 12.18 -15.78
N ARG A 295 13.93 12.58 -15.64
CA ARG A 295 15.06 11.67 -15.32
C ARG A 295 14.93 10.98 -13.97
N HIS A 296 14.13 11.51 -13.05
CA HIS A 296 13.92 10.98 -11.70
C HIS A 296 12.58 10.23 -11.54
N HIS A 297 11.77 10.10 -12.59
CA HIS A 297 10.46 9.42 -12.51
C HIS A 297 10.57 7.97 -12.00
N GLY A 298 11.64 7.25 -12.36
CA GLY A 298 11.88 5.89 -11.87
C GLY A 298 12.15 5.85 -10.36
N VAL A 299 12.96 6.78 -9.85
CA VAL A 299 13.25 6.93 -8.42
C VAL A 299 11.99 7.35 -7.66
N ALA A 300 11.25 8.36 -8.15
CA ALA A 300 10.01 8.80 -7.55
C ALA A 300 8.96 7.68 -7.46
N SER A 301 8.81 6.87 -8.52
CA SER A 301 7.91 5.71 -8.52
C SER A 301 8.32 4.66 -7.49
N SER A 302 9.63 4.44 -7.34
CA SER A 302 10.19 3.53 -6.32
C SER A 302 9.92 4.05 -4.91
N VAL A 303 10.10 5.36 -4.67
CA VAL A 303 9.75 5.99 -3.39
C VAL A 303 8.26 5.82 -3.09
N VAL A 304 7.35 6.02 -4.05
CA VAL A 304 5.91 5.76 -3.86
C VAL A 304 5.64 4.32 -3.42
N ALA A 305 6.31 3.35 -4.04
CA ALA A 305 6.15 1.93 -3.68
C ALA A 305 6.66 1.63 -2.26
N VAL A 306 7.83 2.15 -1.89
CA VAL A 306 8.41 1.99 -0.55
C VAL A 306 7.52 2.64 0.50
N VAL A 307 7.14 3.90 0.28
CA VAL A 307 6.23 4.66 1.14
C VAL A 307 4.92 3.92 1.37
N ARG A 308 4.34 3.34 0.31
CA ARG A 308 3.15 2.50 0.41
C ARG A 308 3.38 1.29 1.32
N LEU A 309 4.40 0.49 1.03
CA LEU A 309 4.67 -0.75 1.76
C LEU A 309 4.99 -0.49 3.24
N VAL A 310 5.77 0.56 3.51
CA VAL A 310 6.07 1.00 4.88
C VAL A 310 4.77 1.43 5.57
N GLY A 311 3.94 2.25 4.94
CA GLY A 311 2.64 2.65 5.48
C GLY A 311 1.74 1.44 5.79
N GLN A 312 1.60 0.51 4.85
CA GLN A 312 0.81 -0.71 5.04
C GLN A 312 1.33 -1.56 6.22
N SER A 313 2.65 -1.69 6.33
CA SER A 313 3.30 -2.44 7.40
C SER A 313 3.10 -1.78 8.76
N LEU A 314 3.23 -0.44 8.83
CA LEU A 314 2.92 0.35 10.03
C LEU A 314 1.45 0.17 10.45
N SER A 315 0.52 0.18 9.50
CA SER A 315 -0.90 -0.04 9.77
C SER A 315 -1.13 -1.37 10.50
N MET A 316 -0.57 -2.46 9.97
CA MET A 316 -0.71 -3.79 10.56
C MET A 316 0.00 -3.90 11.91
N ALA A 317 1.20 -3.32 12.05
CA ALA A 317 1.95 -3.32 13.30
C ALA A 317 1.17 -2.59 14.42
N ILE A 318 0.58 -1.44 14.12
CA ILE A 318 -0.23 -0.66 15.06
C ILE A 318 -1.47 -1.45 15.47
N ALA A 319 -2.23 -2.00 14.51
CA ALA A 319 -3.42 -2.78 14.81
C ALA A 319 -3.08 -4.03 15.64
N ALA A 320 -2.00 -4.75 15.30
CA ALA A 320 -1.55 -5.91 16.06
C ALA A 320 -1.13 -5.54 17.49
N TYR A 321 -0.38 -4.44 17.67
CA TYR A 321 0.05 -3.97 18.98
C TYR A 321 -1.14 -3.58 19.87
N VAL A 322 -2.10 -2.82 19.33
CA VAL A 322 -3.30 -2.42 20.08
C VAL A 322 -4.13 -3.65 20.45
N LEU A 323 -4.37 -4.56 19.51
CA LEU A 323 -5.10 -5.81 19.78
C LEU A 323 -4.39 -6.70 20.82
N ALA A 324 -3.06 -6.75 20.83
CA ALA A 324 -2.30 -7.50 21.82
C ALA A 324 -2.29 -6.85 23.21
N SER A 325 -2.45 -5.51 23.26
CA SER A 325 -2.42 -4.73 24.50
C SER A 325 -3.79 -4.63 25.19
N THR A 326 -4.87 -4.97 24.48
CA THR A 326 -6.25 -4.83 24.95
C THR A 326 -6.90 -6.20 25.13
N SER A 327 -7.40 -6.49 26.34
CA SER A 327 -7.95 -7.81 26.66
C SER A 327 -9.29 -8.12 25.98
N ASP A 328 -10.11 -7.10 25.72
CA ASP A 328 -11.38 -7.24 25.00
C ASP A 328 -11.17 -6.99 23.50
N LEU A 329 -11.55 -7.98 22.68
CA LEU A 329 -11.33 -7.94 21.23
C LEU A 329 -12.09 -6.78 20.57
N LEU A 330 -13.35 -6.52 20.98
CA LEU A 330 -14.14 -5.44 20.39
C LEU A 330 -13.55 -4.07 20.75
N LEU A 331 -13.12 -3.89 22.01
CA LEU A 331 -12.43 -2.68 22.43
C LEU A 331 -11.13 -2.48 21.65
N GLY A 332 -10.30 -3.51 21.50
CA GLY A 332 -9.06 -3.45 20.74
C GLY A 332 -9.29 -3.11 19.26
N ILE A 333 -10.37 -3.62 18.66
CA ILE A 333 -10.82 -3.27 17.31
C ILE A 333 -11.17 -1.78 17.22
N ARG A 334 -11.97 -1.27 18.17
CA ARG A 334 -12.38 0.15 18.21
C ARG A 334 -11.20 1.09 18.43
N GLU A 335 -10.31 0.75 19.36
CA GLU A 335 -9.09 1.52 19.64
C GLU A 335 -8.16 1.54 18.43
N SER A 336 -7.99 0.40 17.76
CA SER A 336 -7.21 0.32 16.52
C SER A 336 -7.78 1.30 15.48
N LEU A 337 -9.09 1.25 15.23
CA LEU A 337 -9.75 2.15 14.28
C LEU A 337 -9.66 3.63 14.69
N ALA A 338 -9.72 3.94 15.98
CA ALA A 338 -9.55 5.31 16.48
C ALA A 338 -8.13 5.84 16.24
N VAL A 339 -7.10 5.03 16.48
CA VAL A 339 -5.70 5.38 16.18
C VAL A 339 -5.51 5.59 14.68
N LEU A 340 -6.06 4.69 13.86
CA LEU A 340 -6.05 4.81 12.41
C LEU A 340 -6.76 6.10 11.92
N ALA A 341 -7.89 6.47 12.54
CA ALA A 341 -8.58 7.72 12.26
C ALA A 341 -7.70 8.94 12.58
N ALA A 342 -7.01 8.94 13.73
CA ALA A 342 -6.10 10.02 14.11
C ALA A 342 -4.92 10.17 13.13
N ILE A 343 -4.37 9.05 12.63
CA ILE A 343 -3.34 9.06 11.58
C ILE A 343 -3.89 9.69 10.29
N SER A 344 -5.13 9.35 9.91
CA SER A 344 -5.79 9.95 8.73
C SER A 344 -6.00 11.46 8.89
N VAL A 345 -6.36 11.94 10.08
CA VAL A 345 -6.48 13.37 10.40
C VAL A 345 -5.12 14.07 10.27
N ALA A 346 -4.07 13.51 10.87
CA ALA A 346 -2.72 14.08 10.79
C ALA A 346 -2.23 14.20 9.34
N ALA A 347 -2.55 13.20 8.53
CA ALA A 347 -2.20 13.18 7.13
C ALA A 347 -3.04 14.15 6.29
N ALA A 348 -4.32 14.35 6.63
CA ALA A 348 -5.16 15.40 6.04
C ALA A 348 -4.58 16.80 6.33
N ALA A 349 -4.18 17.06 7.58
CA ALA A 349 -3.56 18.33 7.98
C ALA A 349 -2.23 18.57 7.24
N LEU A 350 -1.39 17.54 7.13
CA LEU A 350 -0.15 17.63 6.36
C LEU A 350 -0.40 17.82 4.86
N SER A 351 -1.46 17.23 4.32
CA SER A 351 -1.88 17.43 2.93
C SER A 351 -2.34 18.87 2.68
N LEU A 352 -3.11 19.46 3.60
CA LEU A 352 -3.55 20.86 3.54
C LEU A 352 -2.38 21.84 3.61
N ALA A 353 -1.39 21.57 4.48
CA ALA A 353 -0.22 22.43 4.67
C ALA A 353 0.64 22.60 3.39
N ARG A 354 0.39 21.81 2.33
CA ARG A 354 1.10 21.89 1.04
C ARG A 354 0.49 22.88 0.06
N ILE A 355 -0.73 23.35 0.33
CA ILE A 355 -1.45 24.28 -0.55
C ILE A 355 -0.78 25.65 -0.43
N ARG A 356 0.12 25.99 -1.37
CA ARG A 356 0.92 27.23 -1.35
C ARG A 356 0.49 28.32 -2.33
N LYS A 357 -0.54 28.11 -3.15
CA LYS A 357 -1.07 29.16 -4.05
C LYS A 357 -2.55 29.42 -3.78
N PRO A 358 -3.02 30.67 -3.87
CA PRO A 358 -4.45 30.96 -3.84
C PRO A 358 -5.14 30.18 -4.96
N ILE A 359 -6.32 29.65 -4.67
CA ILE A 359 -7.10 28.77 -5.53
C ILE A 359 -7.46 29.52 -6.82
N VAL A 360 -6.65 29.37 -7.87
CA VAL A 360 -7.01 29.86 -9.20
C VAL A 360 -7.70 28.70 -9.90
N LEU A 361 -9.04 28.71 -9.86
CA LEU A 361 -9.84 27.89 -10.77
C LEU A 361 -9.41 28.26 -12.19
N LYS A 362 -8.81 27.31 -12.93
CA LYS A 362 -8.52 27.51 -14.36
C LYS A 362 -9.86 27.75 -15.06
N ARG A 363 -10.13 29.01 -15.43
CA ARG A 363 -11.30 29.36 -16.27
C ARG A 363 -11.08 28.81 -17.68
N ARG A 364 -12.20 28.37 -18.27
CA ARG A 364 -12.32 27.75 -19.60
C ARG A 364 -11.61 28.51 -20.71
#